data_AF-A0A9X3EA48-F1
#
_entry.id   AF-A0A9X3EA48-F1
#
_cell.length_a   1.000
_cell.length_b   1.000
_cell.length_c   1.000
_cell.angle_alpha   90.00
_cell.angle_beta   90.00
_cell.angle_gamma   90.00
#
_symmetry.space_group_name_H-M   'P 1'
#
loop_
_entity.id
_entity.type
_entity.pdbx_description
1 polymer ?
#
loop_
_entity_poly.entity_id
_entity_poly.type
_entity_poly.pdbx_seq_one_letter_code
_entity_poly.pdbx_strand_id
1 'polypeptide(L)'
;MDIYQYMARLKPRERTYAERESSMFYVYIHELVTSELIKRKLITRKSMQFVISYTTHGNKTRAYQETHPMASKRTANVNAHKYYKRFDVYVAQSITMYLVHKSRLELAWAVKDINKIGIERYVNQLIQEIWKGKI
;
A
#
# COMPACT_ATOMS: atom_id res chain seq x y z
N MET A 1 -24.35 -27.86 16.83
CA MET A 1 -23.49 -27.41 15.72
C MET A 1 -22.22 -26.89 16.34
N ASP A 2 -21.07 -27.50 16.00
CA ASP A 2 -19.77 -27.14 16.57
C ASP A 2 -19.39 -25.70 16.18
N ILE A 3 -18.86 -24.92 17.12
CA ILE A 3 -18.42 -23.54 16.91
C ILE A 3 -17.48 -23.45 15.70
N TYR A 4 -16.62 -24.46 15.51
CA TYR A 4 -15.71 -24.53 14.37
C TYR A 4 -16.43 -24.67 13.02
N GLN A 5 -17.56 -25.39 12.97
CA GLN A 5 -18.38 -25.53 11.77
C GLN A 5 -19.19 -24.27 11.45
N TYR A 6 -19.55 -23.47 12.47
CA TYR A 6 -20.21 -22.17 12.29
C TYR A 6 -19.22 -21.13 11.74
N MET A 7 -17.99 -21.10 12.27
CA MET A 7 -16.94 -20.21 11.78
C MET A 7 -16.50 -20.54 10.35
N ALA A 8 -16.52 -21.82 9.94
CA ALA A 8 -16.17 -22.22 8.58
C ALA A 8 -17.21 -21.81 7.50
N ARG A 9 -18.50 -21.65 7.88
CA ARG A 9 -19.58 -21.20 6.97
C ARG A 9 -19.59 -19.70 6.76
N LEU A 10 -19.08 -18.95 7.73
CA LEU A 10 -18.82 -17.53 7.59
C LEU A 10 -17.51 -17.38 6.81
N LYS A 11 -17.55 -17.50 5.47
CA LYS A 11 -16.42 -17.03 4.65
C LYS A 11 -16.07 -15.63 5.16
N PRO A 12 -14.84 -15.39 5.65
CA PRO A 12 -14.47 -14.07 6.11
C PRO A 12 -14.72 -13.15 4.93
N ARG A 13 -15.66 -12.20 5.10
CA ARG A 13 -15.92 -11.17 4.11
C ARG A 13 -14.54 -10.62 3.73
N GLU A 14 -14.19 -10.66 2.45
CA GLU A 14 -12.97 -10.03 1.97
C GLU A 14 -13.09 -8.56 2.38
N ARG A 15 -12.43 -8.20 3.50
CA ARG A 15 -12.49 -6.86 4.05
C ARG A 15 -12.01 -5.93 2.94
N THR A 16 -12.80 -4.92 2.66
CA THR A 16 -12.41 -3.92 1.65
C THR A 16 -11.14 -3.23 2.11
N TYR A 17 -10.36 -2.69 1.17
CA TYR A 17 -9.09 -2.02 1.44
C TYR A 17 -9.20 -0.99 2.59
N ALA A 18 -10.29 -0.21 2.57
CA ALA A 18 -10.65 0.78 3.59
C ALA A 18 -10.91 0.20 5.00
N GLU A 19 -11.35 -1.06 5.12
CA GLU A 19 -11.63 -1.71 6.41
C GLU A 19 -10.37 -2.33 7.05
N ARG A 20 -9.29 -2.54 6.28
CA ARG A 20 -7.97 -2.92 6.81
C ARG A 20 -7.09 -1.71 7.16
N GLU A 21 -7.34 -0.57 6.52
CA GLU A 21 -6.62 0.70 6.74
C GLU A 21 -6.72 1.26 8.18
N SER A 22 -7.67 0.80 9.00
CA SER A 22 -7.91 1.36 10.34
C SER A 22 -7.05 0.77 11.46
N SER A 23 -6.20 -0.23 11.19
CA SER A 23 -5.28 -0.72 12.23
C SER A 23 -4.13 0.29 12.43
N MET A 24 -3.96 0.80 13.66
CA MET A 24 -2.88 1.74 14.01
C MET A 24 -1.49 1.25 13.54
N PHE A 25 -1.23 -0.05 13.62
CA PHE A 25 0.05 -0.62 13.19
C PHE A 25 0.28 -0.49 11.68
N TYR A 26 -0.76 -0.68 10.86
CA TYR A 26 -0.67 -0.49 9.42
C TYR A 26 -0.33 0.96 9.10
N VAL A 27 -1.12 1.91 9.61
CA VAL A 27 -0.95 3.35 9.33
C VAL A 27 0.47 3.79 9.73
N TYR A 28 0.91 3.40 10.93
CA TYR A 28 2.22 3.76 11.46
C TYR A 28 3.37 3.21 10.59
N ILE A 29 3.36 1.91 10.27
CA ILE A 29 4.42 1.31 9.45
C ILE A 29 4.39 1.86 8.04
N HIS A 30 3.19 2.00 7.47
CA HIS A 30 3.01 2.54 6.13
C HIS A 30 3.59 3.95 6.04
N GLU A 31 3.33 4.81 7.02
CA GLU A 31 3.86 6.18 7.05
C GLU A 31 5.38 6.23 7.20
N LEU A 32 5.96 5.41 8.07
CA LEU A 32 7.41 5.30 8.24
C LEU A 32 8.10 4.82 6.96
N VAL A 33 7.59 3.74 6.37
CA VAL A 33 8.13 3.16 5.13
C VAL A 33 8.01 4.18 3.99
N THR A 34 6.84 4.80 3.82
CA THR A 34 6.60 5.80 2.78
C THR A 34 7.54 6.99 2.93
N SER A 35 7.72 7.49 4.15
CA SER A 35 8.62 8.62 4.43
C SER A 35 10.07 8.30 4.05
N GLU A 36 10.53 7.09 4.40
CA GLU A 36 11.88 6.64 4.07
C GLU A 36 12.07 6.46 2.55
N LEU A 37 11.07 5.93 1.84
CA LEU A 37 11.13 5.80 0.38
C LEU A 37 11.13 7.17 -0.34
N ILE A 38 10.39 8.15 0.17
CA ILE A 38 10.39 9.53 -0.34
C ILE A 38 11.75 10.18 -0.09
N LYS A 39 12.32 10.03 1.11
CA LYS A 39 13.68 10.50 1.46
C LYS A 39 14.71 9.95 0.48
N ARG A 40 14.58 8.69 0.08
CA ARG A 40 15.43 8.01 -0.92
C ARG A 40 15.09 8.33 -2.37
N LYS A 41 14.06 9.13 -2.63
CA LYS A 41 13.56 9.46 -3.99
C LYS A 41 13.14 8.23 -4.81
N LEU A 42 12.74 7.14 -4.15
CA LEU A 42 12.20 5.94 -4.81
C LEU A 42 10.72 6.10 -5.17
N ILE A 43 9.99 6.87 -4.36
CA ILE A 43 8.60 7.25 -4.61
C ILE A 43 8.41 8.75 -4.40
N THR A 44 7.26 9.29 -4.81
CA THR A 44 6.85 10.66 -4.53
C THR A 44 5.57 10.67 -3.70
N ARG A 45 5.29 11.79 -3.00
CA ARG A 45 3.99 11.96 -2.31
C ARG A 45 2.81 11.81 -3.27
N LYS A 46 2.95 12.30 -4.51
CA LYS A 46 1.94 12.18 -5.56
C LYS A 46 1.74 10.73 -6.00
N SER A 47 2.82 9.96 -6.20
CA SER A 47 2.68 8.55 -6.57
C SER A 47 2.00 7.74 -5.47
N MET A 48 2.30 8.04 -4.20
CA MET A 48 1.62 7.42 -3.06
C MET A 48 0.14 7.78 -2.99
N GLN A 49 -0.22 9.07 -3.09
CA GLN A 49 -1.62 9.50 -3.11
C GLN A 49 -2.39 8.87 -4.28
N PHE A 50 -1.74 8.73 -5.44
CA PHE A 50 -2.35 8.12 -6.61
C PHE A 50 -2.67 6.65 -6.35
N VAL A 51 -1.75 5.92 -5.69
CA VAL A 51 -1.96 4.53 -5.29
C VAL A 51 -3.13 4.41 -4.31
N ILE A 52 -3.18 5.21 -3.24
CA ILE A 52 -4.29 5.20 -2.26
C ILE A 52 -5.63 5.47 -2.97
N SER A 53 -5.70 6.52 -3.78
CA SER A 53 -6.93 6.85 -4.53
C SER A 53 -7.31 5.72 -5.49
N TYR A 54 -6.32 5.11 -6.15
CA TYR A 54 -6.57 4.01 -7.09
C TYR A 54 -7.07 2.76 -6.38
N THR A 55 -6.49 2.38 -5.24
CA THR A 55 -6.93 1.21 -4.46
C THR A 55 -8.29 1.46 -3.80
N THR A 56 -8.58 2.69 -3.40
CA THR A 56 -9.88 3.08 -2.83
C THR A 56 -11.01 3.05 -3.88
N HIS A 57 -10.75 3.56 -5.09
CA HIS A 57 -11.79 3.76 -6.09
C HIS A 57 -11.81 2.71 -7.22
N GLY A 58 -10.76 1.90 -7.36
CA GLY A 58 -10.60 0.97 -8.47
C GLY A 58 -10.46 1.64 -9.85
N ASN A 59 -10.21 2.95 -9.91
CA ASN A 59 -10.24 3.74 -11.15
C ASN A 59 -9.01 4.64 -11.30
N LYS A 60 -8.17 4.35 -12.29
CA LYS A 60 -6.91 5.06 -12.57
C LYS A 60 -7.15 6.51 -12.99
N THR A 61 -8.18 6.77 -13.81
CA THR A 61 -8.51 8.14 -14.25
C THR A 61 -8.89 8.98 -13.06
N ARG A 62 -9.77 8.47 -12.19
CA ARG A 62 -10.21 9.17 -10.98
C ARG A 62 -9.02 9.47 -10.06
N ALA A 63 -8.19 8.47 -9.78
CA ALA A 63 -6.97 8.65 -8.98
C ALA A 63 -5.99 9.67 -9.58
N TYR A 64 -5.88 9.71 -10.91
CA TYR A 64 -5.06 10.71 -11.60
C TYR A 64 -5.62 12.12 -11.43
N GLN A 65 -6.94 12.30 -11.54
CA GLN A 65 -7.58 13.61 -11.35
C GLN A 65 -7.40 14.13 -9.91
N GLU A 66 -7.55 13.26 -8.91
CA GLU A 66 -7.40 13.62 -7.50
C GLU A 66 -5.96 14.04 -7.17
N THR A 67 -4.97 13.42 -7.79
CA THR A 67 -3.55 13.77 -7.60
C THR A 67 -3.03 14.88 -8.51
N HIS A 68 -3.74 15.16 -9.61
CA HIS A 68 -3.42 16.22 -10.56
C HIS A 68 -4.68 17.07 -10.79
N PRO A 69 -5.08 17.90 -9.81
CA PRO A 69 -6.36 18.61 -9.84
C PRO A 69 -6.50 19.60 -11.01
N MET A 70 -5.38 20.04 -11.60
CA MET A 70 -5.36 20.88 -12.80
C MET A 70 -5.60 20.09 -14.11
N ALA A 71 -5.57 18.76 -14.07
CA ALA A 71 -5.77 17.92 -15.25
C ALA A 71 -7.27 17.79 -15.56
N SER A 72 -7.67 18.21 -16.76
CA SER A 72 -9.03 17.96 -17.25
C SER A 72 -9.35 16.46 -17.30
N LYS A 73 -10.64 16.10 -17.30
CA LYS A 73 -11.09 14.70 -17.42
C LYS A 73 -10.53 14.01 -18.67
N ARG A 74 -10.43 14.75 -19.79
CA ARG A 74 -9.82 14.25 -21.04
C ARG A 74 -8.33 13.98 -20.85
N THR A 75 -7.60 14.91 -20.24
CA THR A 75 -6.17 14.78 -19.95
C THR A 75 -5.89 13.61 -19.02
N ALA A 76 -6.72 13.42 -17.99
CA ALA A 76 -6.59 12.33 -17.05
C ALA A 76 -6.81 10.97 -17.72
N ASN A 77 -7.83 10.83 -18.57
CA ASN A 77 -8.08 9.58 -19.30
C ASN A 77 -6.88 9.15 -20.16
N VAL A 78 -6.22 10.09 -20.83
CA VAL A 78 -5.04 9.80 -21.66
C VAL A 78 -3.82 9.46 -20.80
N ASN A 79 -3.60 10.21 -19.71
CA ASN A 79 -2.35 10.12 -18.95
C ASN A 79 -2.37 9.12 -17.80
N ALA A 80 -3.54 8.74 -17.28
CA ALA A 80 -3.64 7.86 -16.12
C ALA A 80 -2.95 6.51 -16.33
N HIS A 81 -3.07 5.91 -17.52
CA HIS A 81 -2.41 4.65 -17.83
C HIS A 81 -0.88 4.79 -17.93
N LYS A 82 -0.38 5.90 -18.51
CA LYS A 82 1.05 6.21 -18.57
C LYS A 82 1.61 6.45 -17.16
N TYR A 83 0.86 7.16 -16.33
CA TYR A 83 1.23 7.43 -14.93
C TYR A 83 1.29 6.14 -14.11
N TYR A 84 0.30 5.26 -14.25
CA TYR A 84 0.25 3.95 -13.58
C TYR A 84 1.48 3.06 -13.88
N LYS A 85 2.08 3.21 -15.06
CA LYS A 85 3.27 2.45 -15.48
C LYS A 85 4.60 3.02 -14.99
N ARG A 86 4.61 4.15 -14.29
CA ARG A 86 5.86 4.74 -13.80
C ARG A 86 6.46 3.89 -12.69
N PHE A 87 7.79 3.85 -12.63
CA PHE A 87 8.53 3.09 -11.62
C PHE A 87 8.18 3.50 -10.19
N ASP A 88 8.09 4.80 -9.91
CA ASP A 88 7.73 5.32 -8.58
C ASP A 88 6.31 4.97 -8.14
N VAL A 89 5.38 4.84 -9.09
CA VAL A 89 4.01 4.36 -8.84
C VAL A 89 4.01 2.84 -8.61
N TYR A 90 4.78 2.09 -9.38
CA TYR A 90 4.93 0.65 -9.20
C TYR A 90 5.51 0.29 -7.83
N VAL A 91 6.56 0.97 -7.38
CA VAL A 91 7.15 0.77 -6.06
C VAL A 91 6.15 1.10 -4.97
N ALA A 92 5.47 2.25 -5.07
CA ALA A 92 4.43 2.64 -4.12
C ALA A 92 3.33 1.56 -4.04
N GLN A 93 2.76 1.16 -5.19
CA GLN A 93 1.71 0.14 -5.25
C GLN A 93 2.16 -1.19 -4.65
N SER A 94 3.37 -1.65 -4.96
CA SER A 94 3.88 -2.93 -4.47
C SER A 94 4.00 -2.93 -2.95
N ILE A 95 4.53 -1.85 -2.38
CA ILE A 95 4.75 -1.72 -0.94
C ILE A 95 3.42 -1.56 -0.20
N THR A 96 2.52 -0.73 -0.71
CA THR A 96 1.21 -0.53 -0.09
C THR A 96 0.40 -1.83 -0.11
N MET A 97 0.36 -2.53 -1.24
CA MET A 97 -0.31 -3.84 -1.32
C MET A 97 0.33 -4.86 -0.37
N TYR A 98 1.66 -4.95 -0.35
CA TYR A 98 2.37 -5.89 0.52
C TYR A 98 2.05 -5.65 2.00
N LEU A 99 2.08 -4.40 2.46
CA LEU A 99 1.74 -4.04 3.84
C LEU A 99 0.26 -4.28 4.18
N VAL A 100 -0.66 -4.10 3.22
CA VAL A 100 -2.10 -4.39 3.41
C VAL A 100 -2.38 -5.89 3.57
N HIS A 101 -1.57 -6.74 2.93
CA HIS A 101 -1.70 -8.18 3.05
C HIS A 101 -1.13 -8.75 4.35
N LYS A 102 -0.24 -8.02 5.04
CA LYS A 102 0.27 -8.43 6.36
C LYS A 102 -0.86 -8.49 7.40
N SER A 103 -0.79 -9.52 8.23
CA SER A 103 -1.61 -9.67 9.42
C SER A 103 -1.26 -8.62 10.48
N ARG A 104 -2.17 -8.42 11.45
CA ARG A 104 -1.92 -7.51 12.58
C ARG A 104 -0.67 -7.88 13.39
N LEU A 105 -0.39 -9.18 13.53
CA LEU A 105 0.80 -9.66 14.25
C LEU A 105 2.08 -9.36 13.48
N GLU A 106 2.10 -9.60 12.17
CA GLU A 106 3.26 -9.28 11.32
C GLU A 106 3.54 -7.78 11.30
N LEU A 107 2.50 -6.94 11.29
CA LEU A 107 2.64 -5.50 11.45
C LEU A 107 3.17 -5.13 12.84
N ALA A 108 2.69 -5.74 13.92
CA ALA A 108 3.23 -5.48 15.26
C ALA A 108 4.72 -5.89 15.36
N TRP A 109 5.10 -7.00 14.73
CA TRP A 109 6.49 -7.45 14.63
C TRP A 109 7.36 -6.49 13.82
N ALA A 110 6.84 -5.96 12.72
CA ALA A 110 7.54 -4.95 11.94
C ALA A 110 7.86 -3.69 12.76
N VAL A 111 6.98 -3.27 13.69
CA VAL A 111 7.31 -2.18 14.62
C VAL A 111 8.49 -2.54 15.52
N LYS A 112 8.48 -3.75 16.09
CA LYS A 112 9.59 -4.26 16.91
C LYS A 112 10.89 -4.33 16.10
N ASP A 113 10.84 -4.80 14.85
CA ASP A 113 12.00 -4.87 13.98
C ASP A 113 12.54 -3.49 13.65
N ILE A 114 11.68 -2.54 13.26
CA ILE A 114 12.07 -1.14 13.02
C ILE A 114 12.79 -0.56 14.24
N ASN A 115 12.28 -0.80 15.45
CA ASN A 115 12.92 -0.31 16.69
C ASN A 115 14.28 -0.99 16.96
N LYS A 116 14.47 -2.23 16.51
CA LYS A 116 15.70 -2.99 16.74
C LYS A 116 16.79 -2.70 15.69
N ILE A 117 16.43 -2.66 14.41
CA ILE A 117 17.38 -2.57 13.29
C ILE A 117 17.37 -1.22 12.57
N GLY A 118 16.42 -0.34 12.90
CA GLY A 118 16.22 0.94 12.25
C GLY A 118 15.36 0.86 10.98
N ILE A 119 14.65 1.96 10.68
CA ILE A 119 13.76 2.05 9.52
C ILE A 119 14.49 1.80 8.20
N GLU A 120 15.75 2.23 8.09
CA GLU A 120 16.50 2.11 6.85
C GLU A 120 16.77 0.65 6.47
N ARG A 121 17.14 -0.18 7.45
CA ARG A 121 17.38 -1.61 7.26
C ARG A 121 16.09 -2.38 7.04
N TYR A 122 15.03 -2.02 7.77
CA TYR A 122 13.70 -2.60 7.58
C TYR A 122 13.19 -2.36 6.15
N VAL A 123 13.30 -1.14 5.63
CA VAL A 123 12.89 -0.83 4.24
C VAL A 123 13.72 -1.61 3.22
N ASN A 124 15.03 -1.81 3.45
CA ASN A 124 15.85 -2.65 2.58
C ASN A 124 15.39 -4.11 2.57
N GLN A 125 15.07 -4.68 3.74
CA GLN A 125 14.53 -6.03 3.84
C GLN A 125 13.19 -6.13 3.11
N LEU A 126 12.30 -5.16 3.32
CA LEU A 126 10.99 -5.11 2.69
C LEU A 126 11.08 -5.03 1.16
N ILE A 127 11.96 -4.18 0.62
CA ILE A 127 12.21 -4.11 -0.84
C ILE A 127 12.74 -5.45 -1.36
N GLN A 128 13.67 -6.08 -0.65
CA GLN A 128 14.21 -7.39 -1.04
C GLN A 128 13.14 -8.49 -1.01
N GLU A 129 12.25 -8.49 -0.03
CA GLU A 129 11.14 -9.45 0.07
C GLU A 129 10.20 -9.34 -1.14
N ILE A 130 9.80 -8.12 -1.48
CA ILE A 130 8.91 -7.83 -2.61
C ILE A 130 9.58 -8.22 -3.94
N TRP A 131 10.86 -7.89 -4.14
CA TRP A 131 11.54 -8.12 -5.41
C TRP A 131 12.09 -9.54 -5.60
N LYS A 132 12.30 -10.30 -4.52
CA LYS A 132 12.65 -11.72 -4.60
C LYS A 132 11.44 -12.63 -4.87
N GLY A 133 10.24 -12.06 -5.02
CA GLY A 133 9.03 -12.82 -5.30
C GLY A 133 8.60 -13.75 -4.17
N LYS A 134 8.93 -13.41 -2.91
CA LYS A 134 8.30 -14.06 -1.75
C LYS A 134 6.89 -13.47 -1.56
N ILE A 135 6.00 -13.80 -2.49
CA ILE A 135 4.57 -13.49 -2.44
C ILE A 135 3.82 -14.79 -2.70
#